data_AF-A0A3B0M202-F1
#
_entry.id   AF-A0A3B0M202-F1
#
_cell.length_a   1.000
_cell.length_b   1.000
_cell.length_c   1.000
_cell.angle_alpha   90.00
_cell.angle_beta   90.00
_cell.angle_gamma   90.00
#
_symmetry.space_group_name_H-M   'P 1'
#
loop_
_entity.id
_entity.type
_entity.pdbx_description
1 polymer ?
#
loop_
_entity_poly.entity_id
_entity_poly.type
_entity_poly.pdbx_seq_one_letter_code
_entity_poly.pdbx_strand_id
1 'polypeptide(L)'
;MSNIDKFDEYVGRIFVLLYEYFPVPIALSFKDVMGLDDSEHNMHDVIIVNDEYEPYGTTRDDVFIAMSTIKWLDTTGYIYTQNIFNDSASEVFLTEKT
;
A
#
# COMPACT_ATOMS: atom_id res chain seq x y z
N MET A 1 8.86 13.79 5.17
CA MET A 1 9.33 13.26 3.87
C MET A 1 8.60 13.97 2.75
N SER A 2 9.28 14.18 1.61
CA SER A 2 8.62 14.64 0.39
C SER A 2 7.79 13.51 -0.25
N ASN A 3 6.96 13.85 -1.24
CA ASN A 3 6.16 12.84 -1.94
C ASN A 3 7.01 11.81 -2.69
N ILE A 4 8.18 12.22 -3.21
CA ILE A 4 9.08 11.29 -3.90
C ILE A 4 9.76 10.33 -2.91
N ASP A 5 10.15 10.83 -1.72
CA ASP A 5 10.73 9.95 -0.69
C ASP A 5 9.71 8.90 -0.22
N LYS A 6 8.44 9.30 -0.07
CA LYS A 6 7.35 8.38 0.32
C LYS A 6 7.09 7.34 -0.77
N PHE A 7 7.07 7.77 -2.03
CA PHE A 7 6.94 6.86 -3.16
C PHE A 7 8.06 5.82 -3.15
N ASP A 8 9.33 6.24 -3.04
CA ASP A 8 10.47 5.33 -3.03
C ASP A 8 10.40 4.33 -1.87
N GLU A 9 10.01 4.79 -0.66
CA GLU A 9 9.83 3.91 0.50
C GLU A 9 8.70 2.89 0.28
N TYR A 10 7.54 3.33 -0.20
CA TYR A 10 6.38 2.47 -0.42
C TYR A 10 6.65 1.44 -1.52
N VAL A 11 7.34 1.81 -2.61
CA VAL A 11 7.81 0.86 -3.61
C VAL A 11 8.69 -0.21 -2.98
N GLY A 12 9.65 0.19 -2.13
CA GLY A 12 10.52 -0.74 -1.43
C GLY A 12 9.75 -1.75 -0.58
N ARG A 13 8.80 -1.27 0.23
CA ARG A 13 7.96 -2.13 1.09
C ARG A 13 7.08 -3.08 0.29
N ILE A 14 6.42 -2.59 -0.76
CA ILE A 14 5.61 -3.42 -1.67
C ILE A 14 6.46 -4.54 -2.24
N PHE A 15 7.65 -4.24 -2.76
CA PHE A 15 8.50 -5.29 -3.33
C PHE A 15 9.00 -6.28 -2.30
N VAL A 16 9.38 -5.85 -1.09
CA VAL A 16 9.75 -6.80 -0.01
C VAL A 16 8.63 -7.80 0.23
N LEU A 17 7.39 -7.31 0.44
CA LEU A 17 6.23 -8.16 0.68
C LEU A 17 5.99 -9.11 -0.51
N LEU A 18 5.98 -8.60 -1.74
CA LEU A 18 5.73 -9.45 -2.90
C LEU A 18 6.84 -10.49 -3.14
N TYR A 19 8.10 -10.19 -2.83
CA TYR A 19 9.20 -11.16 -2.91
C TYR A 19 9.12 -12.23 -1.81
N GLU A 20 8.69 -11.87 -0.60
CA GLU A 20 8.51 -12.84 0.50
C GLU A 20 7.43 -13.88 0.19
N TYR A 21 6.37 -13.48 -0.52
CA TYR A 21 5.25 -14.35 -0.86
C TYR A 21 5.30 -14.92 -2.29
N PHE A 22 6.31 -14.56 -3.10
CA PHE A 22 6.38 -15.01 -4.49
C PHE A 22 6.35 -16.56 -4.61
N PRO A 23 5.57 -17.13 -5.57
CA PRO A 23 4.75 -16.49 -6.60
C PRO A 23 3.27 -16.34 -6.21
N VAL A 24 2.95 -16.39 -4.92
CA VAL A 24 1.56 -16.37 -4.43
C VAL A 24 1.02 -14.93 -4.49
N PRO A 25 -0.15 -14.70 -5.12
CA PRO A 25 -0.84 -13.42 -5.02
C PRO A 25 -1.23 -13.12 -3.58
N ILE A 26 -1.03 -11.88 -3.15
CA ILE A 26 -1.41 -11.44 -1.80
C ILE A 26 -2.36 -10.26 -1.85
N ALA A 27 -3.14 -10.08 -0.79
CA ALA A 27 -3.77 -8.81 -0.50
C ALA A 27 -2.72 -7.89 0.14
N LEU A 28 -2.59 -6.67 -0.36
CA LEU A 28 -1.77 -5.63 0.25
C LEU A 28 -2.68 -4.60 0.89
N SER A 29 -2.64 -4.48 2.21
CA SER A 29 -3.29 -3.36 2.87
C SER A 29 -2.43 -2.11 2.71
N PHE A 30 -3.05 -0.93 2.66
CA PHE A 30 -2.27 0.32 2.63
C PHE A 30 -1.48 0.52 3.91
N LYS A 31 -1.83 -0.16 5.01
CA LYS A 31 -0.99 -0.18 6.21
C LYS A 31 0.35 -0.84 5.97
N ASP A 32 0.35 -2.01 5.34
CA ASP A 32 1.57 -2.76 5.06
C ASP A 32 2.51 -1.93 4.19
N VAL A 33 1.93 -1.22 3.22
CA VAL A 33 2.64 -0.27 2.35
C VAL A 33 3.21 0.90 3.14
N MET A 34 2.43 1.46 4.07
CA MET A 34 2.87 2.57 4.94
C MET A 34 3.77 2.12 6.10
N GLY A 35 3.95 0.82 6.30
CA GLY A 35 4.75 0.28 7.40
C GLY A 35 4.12 0.41 8.78
N LEU A 36 2.79 0.44 8.86
CA LEU A 36 2.07 0.48 10.13
C LEU A 36 1.92 -0.96 10.67
N ASP A 37 2.50 -1.22 11.84
CA ASP A 37 2.57 -2.57 12.43
C ASP A 37 1.20 -3.05 12.96
N ASP A 38 0.83 -4.30 12.67
CA ASP A 38 -0.46 -4.88 13.06
C ASP A 38 -0.60 -5.08 14.59
N SER A 39 0.51 -5.03 15.33
CA SER A 39 0.49 -5.09 16.79
C SER A 39 -0.25 -3.91 17.44
N GLU A 40 -0.53 -2.84 16.68
CA GLU A 40 -1.17 -1.62 17.18
C GLU A 40 -2.58 -1.35 16.60
N HIS A 41 -3.38 -2.41 16.39
CA HIS A 41 -4.86 -2.41 16.45
C HIS A 41 -5.62 -2.54 15.11
N ASN A 42 -6.83 -3.11 15.23
CA ASN A 42 -7.81 -3.36 14.16
C ASN A 42 -8.26 -2.05 13.48
N MET A 43 -7.86 -1.82 12.22
CA MET A 43 -8.28 -0.64 11.41
C MET A 43 -9.61 -0.83 10.69
N HIS A 44 -10.46 -1.77 11.11
CA HIS A 44 -11.85 -1.74 10.65
C HIS A 44 -12.53 -0.39 10.97
N ASP A 45 -11.94 0.44 11.84
CA ASP A 45 -12.44 1.76 12.23
C ASP A 45 -11.71 2.97 11.62
N VAL A 46 -10.63 2.81 10.84
CA VAL A 46 -9.74 3.97 10.50
C VAL A 46 -9.95 4.51 9.09
N ILE A 47 -10.65 3.79 8.23
CA ILE A 47 -10.77 4.18 6.82
C ILE A 47 -12.16 4.74 6.63
N ILE A 48 -12.24 6.06 6.85
CA ILE A 48 -13.40 6.97 6.79
C ILE A 48 -14.08 7.19 8.16
N VAL A 49 -13.45 7.96 9.07
CA VAL A 49 -14.20 8.66 10.13
C VAL A 49 -13.64 10.06 10.37
N ASN A 50 -14.21 11.04 9.65
CA ASN A 50 -14.23 12.49 9.94
C ASN A 50 -12.87 13.21 10.01
N ASP A 51 -12.84 14.46 9.54
CA ASP A 51 -11.67 15.34 9.41
C ASP A 51 -10.90 15.68 10.72
N GLU A 52 -11.00 14.89 11.79
CA GLU A 52 -10.49 15.25 13.13
C GLU A 52 -9.78 14.15 13.93
N TYR A 53 -9.42 12.99 13.36
CA TYR A 53 -8.61 12.02 14.11
C TYR A 53 -7.54 11.35 13.26
N GLU A 54 -6.29 11.82 13.41
CA GLU A 54 -5.10 11.07 13.04
C GLU A 54 -4.55 10.37 14.29
N PRO A 55 -4.92 9.12 14.57
CA PRO A 55 -4.04 8.33 15.38
C PRO A 55 -2.85 7.98 14.46
N TYR A 56 -1.63 8.28 14.91
CA TYR A 56 -0.36 7.78 14.37
C TYR A 56 0.39 8.58 13.28
N GLY A 57 0.06 9.86 13.06
CA GLY A 57 0.88 10.74 12.20
C GLY A 57 0.90 10.35 10.72
N THR A 58 -0.03 9.47 10.32
CA THR A 58 -0.38 9.19 8.94
C THR A 58 -1.47 10.13 8.48
N THR A 59 -1.15 10.87 7.45
CA THR A 59 -2.06 11.83 6.84
C THR A 59 -2.95 11.19 5.80
N ARG A 60 -4.07 11.84 5.51
CA ARG A 60 -4.89 11.51 4.32
C ARG A 60 -4.03 11.41 3.06
N ASP A 61 -3.03 12.29 2.93
CA ASP A 61 -2.11 12.30 1.80
C ASP A 61 -1.23 11.03 1.75
N ASP A 62 -0.85 10.45 2.88
CA ASP A 62 -0.08 9.20 2.92
C ASP A 62 -0.84 8.04 2.30
N VAL A 63 -2.13 7.92 2.61
CA VAL A 63 -3.02 6.92 2.01
C VAL A 63 -3.14 7.15 0.50
N PHE A 64 -3.31 8.42 0.07
CA PHE A 64 -3.34 8.75 -1.35
C PHE A 64 -2.03 8.40 -2.07
N ILE A 65 -0.88 8.63 -1.43
CA ILE A 65 0.43 8.29 -2.00
C ILE A 65 0.61 6.77 -2.08
N ALA A 66 0.23 6.01 -1.05
CA ALA A 66 0.28 4.55 -1.06
C ALA A 66 -0.58 3.95 -2.18
N MET A 67 -1.84 4.39 -2.28
CA MET A 67 -2.75 4.01 -3.37
C MET A 67 -2.19 4.38 -4.74
N SER A 68 -1.67 5.60 -4.89
CA SER A 68 -1.09 6.07 -6.16
C SER A 68 0.15 5.30 -6.54
N THR A 69 0.94 4.85 -5.56
CA THR A 69 2.16 4.05 -5.78
C THR A 69 1.80 2.68 -6.33
N ILE A 70 0.85 1.96 -5.72
CA ILE A 70 0.37 0.67 -6.23
C ILE A 70 -0.17 0.84 -7.65
N LYS A 71 -1.03 1.85 -7.88
CA LYS A 71 -1.60 2.12 -9.21
C LYS A 71 -0.51 2.41 -10.25
N TRP A 72 0.53 3.15 -9.88
CA TRP A 72 1.64 3.44 -10.77
C TRP A 72 2.43 2.18 -11.12
N LEU A 73 2.74 1.34 -10.14
CA LEU A 73 3.46 0.06 -10.35
C LEU A 73 2.66 -0.91 -11.24
N ASP A 74 1.34 -0.99 -11.04
CA ASP A 74 0.44 -1.79 -11.88
C ASP A 74 0.39 -1.24 -13.32
N THR A 75 0.18 0.08 -13.46
CA THR A 75 0.11 0.74 -14.78
C THR A 75 1.41 0.62 -15.57
N THR A 76 2.55 0.61 -14.88
CA THR A 76 3.89 0.49 -15.50
C THR A 76 4.34 -0.96 -15.67
N GLY A 77 3.54 -1.92 -15.20
CA GLY A 77 3.76 -3.36 -15.40
C GLY A 77 4.88 -3.95 -14.54
N TYR A 78 5.14 -3.40 -13.34
CA TYR A 78 6.01 -4.04 -12.32
C TYR A 78 5.27 -5.03 -11.44
N ILE A 79 3.96 -4.82 -11.26
CA ILE A 79 3.06 -5.70 -10.55
C ILE A 79 1.78 -5.84 -11.36
N TYR A 80 0.99 -6.87 -11.05
CA TYR A 80 -0.40 -6.96 -11.46
C TYR A 80 -1.28 -6.77 -10.23
N THR A 81 -2.41 -6.08 -10.37
CA THR A 81 -3.44 -5.97 -9.34
C THR A 81 -4.82 -6.24 -9.95
N GLN A 82 -5.67 -7.03 -9.27
CA GLN A 82 -7.03 -7.26 -9.75
C GLN A 82 -7.99 -6.14 -9.37
N ASN A 83 -7.98 -5.70 -8.10
CA ASN A 83 -8.83 -4.64 -7.60
C ASN A 83 -8.06 -3.74 -6.63
N ILE A 84 -8.41 -2.45 -6.62
CA ILE A 84 -7.93 -1.47 -5.64
C ILE A 84 -9.17 -0.92 -4.92
N PHE A 85 -9.21 -1.11 -3.60
CA PHE A 85 -10.24 -0.63 -2.70
C PHE A 85 -9.75 0.64 -1.97
N ASN A 86 -10.58 1.15 -1.06
CA ASN A 86 -10.23 2.35 -0.28
C ASN A 86 -9.08 2.11 0.72
N ASP A 87 -8.83 0.84 1.06
CA ASP A 87 -7.92 0.44 2.13
C ASP A 87 -6.85 -0.56 1.73
N SER A 88 -6.98 -1.14 0.55
CA SER A 88 -6.23 -2.33 0.16
C SER A 88 -6.24 -2.53 -1.35
N ALA A 89 -5.33 -3.38 -1.82
CA ALA A 89 -5.31 -3.94 -3.15
C ALA A 89 -5.38 -5.48 -3.06
N SER A 90 -6.21 -6.11 -3.90
CA SER A 90 -6.37 -7.57 -3.91
C SER A 90 -5.65 -8.22 -5.09
N GLU A 91 -5.19 -9.45 -4.86
CA GLU A 91 -4.53 -10.28 -5.88
C GLU A 91 -3.31 -9.58 -6.50
N VAL A 92 -2.44 -9.05 -5.65
CA VAL A 92 -1.21 -8.37 -6.05
C VAL A 92 -0.08 -9.37 -6.18
N PHE A 93 0.62 -9.36 -7.32
CA PHE A 93 1.83 -10.17 -7.53
C PHE A 93 2.80 -9.52 -8.52
N LEU A 94 4.07 -9.97 -8.49
CA LEU A 94 5.12 -9.50 -9.39
C LEU A 94 4.87 -9.94 -10.83
N THR A 95 5.09 -9.04 -11.78
CA THR A 95 5.12 -9.35 -13.21
C THR A 95 6.55 -9.61 -13.68
N GLU A 96 6.70 -10.34 -14.78
CA GLU A 96 7.98 -10.37 -15.50
C GLU A 96 8.20 -9.01 -16.17
N LYS A 97 9.44 -8.49 -16.13
CA LYS A 97 9.81 -7.37 -17.00
C LYS A 97 9.82 -7.86 -18.44
N THR A 98 8.85 -7.40 -19.23
CA THR A 98 8.86 -7.52 -20.70
C THR A 98 9.82 -6.54 -21.35
#